data_AF-A0A7W1V1M8-F1
#
_entry.id   AF-A0A7W1V1M8-F1
#
_cell.length_a   1.000
_cell.length_b   1.000
_cell.length_c   1.000
_cell.angle_alpha   90.00
_cell.angle_beta   90.00
_cell.angle_gamma   90.00
#
_symmetry.space_group_name_H-M   'P 1'
#
loop_
_entity.id
_entity.type
_entity.pdbx_description
1 polymer ?
#
loop_
_entity_poly.entity_id
_entity_poly.type
_entity_poly.pdbx_seq_one_letter_code
_entity_poly.pdbx_strand_id
1 'polypeptide(L)'
;MNNIVKNEWQALIHNKRLIGLLGGITLLLVVIAYFGVQDARIGQDKKQQAKEQIRQQWESIGDYNPHGAAHFGTYTFKPTTALTALDNGINNTVGTVLQLEGHRQNEIIHSPDSQSLMQSRFGTLK
;
A
#
# COMPACT_ATOMS: atom_id res chain seq x y z
N MET A 1 -23.57 -38.31 -16.68
CA MET A 1 -22.95 -36.97 -16.48
C MET A 1 -21.73 -37.00 -15.56
N ASN A 2 -21.79 -37.55 -14.33
CA ASN A 2 -20.62 -37.61 -13.42
C ASN A 2 -19.35 -38.27 -14.00
N ASN A 3 -19.51 -39.32 -14.80
CA ASN A 3 -18.35 -40.03 -15.38
C ASN A 3 -17.62 -39.19 -16.44
N ILE A 4 -18.33 -38.33 -17.16
CA ILE A 4 -17.74 -37.43 -18.17
C ILE A 4 -16.91 -36.37 -17.46
N VAL A 5 -17.47 -35.72 -16.43
CA VAL A 5 -16.75 -34.70 -15.64
C VAL A 5 -15.47 -35.26 -15.03
N LYS A 6 -15.50 -36.47 -14.46
CA LYS A 6 -14.32 -37.12 -13.91
C LYS A 6 -13.24 -37.39 -14.96
N ASN A 7 -13.64 -37.86 -16.14
CA ASN A 7 -12.71 -38.19 -17.22
C ASN A 7 -12.01 -36.93 -17.77
N GLU A 8 -12.77 -35.85 -17.95
CA GLU A 8 -12.22 -34.55 -18.37
C GLU A 8 -11.25 -33.98 -17.32
N TRP A 9 -11.61 -34.07 -16.02
CA TRP A 9 -10.73 -33.64 -14.93
C TRP A 9 -9.43 -34.46 -14.90
N GLN A 10 -9.51 -35.77 -15.09
CA GLN A 10 -8.33 -36.62 -15.19
C GLN A 10 -7.48 -36.29 -16.41
N ALA A 11 -8.09 -36.00 -17.56
CA ALA A 11 -7.37 -35.59 -18.77
C ALA A 11 -6.60 -34.27 -18.56
N LEU A 12 -7.22 -33.30 -17.86
CA LEU A 12 -6.57 -32.03 -17.52
C LEU A 12 -5.38 -32.21 -16.58
N ILE A 13 -5.51 -33.03 -15.53
CA ILE A 13 -4.39 -33.32 -14.62
C ILE A 13 -3.26 -34.06 -15.35
N HIS A 14 -3.54 -35.01 -16.24
CA HIS A 14 -2.48 -35.75 -16.92
C HIS A 14 -1.71 -34.91 -17.96
N ASN A 15 -2.21 -33.73 -18.33
CA ASN A 15 -1.53 -32.84 -19.24
C ASN A 15 -0.38 -32.10 -18.55
N LYS A 16 0.83 -32.68 -18.63
CA LYS A 16 2.07 -32.13 -18.03
C LYS A 16 2.39 -30.69 -18.46
N ARG A 17 2.01 -30.29 -19.68
CA ARG A 17 2.22 -28.91 -20.18
C ARG A 17 1.31 -27.93 -19.44
N LEU A 18 0.04 -28.28 -19.27
CA LEU A 18 -0.93 -27.48 -18.54
C LEU A 18 -0.52 -27.33 -17.07
N ILE A 19 -0.12 -28.44 -16.42
CA ILE A 19 0.40 -28.39 -15.04
C ILE A 19 1.64 -27.51 -14.94
N GLY A 20 2.59 -27.64 -15.87
CA GLY A 20 3.79 -26.82 -15.89
C GLY A 20 3.48 -25.32 -16.01
N LEU A 21 2.56 -24.95 -16.90
CA LEU A 21 2.12 -23.55 -17.05
C LEU A 21 1.40 -23.03 -15.79
N LEU A 22 0.46 -23.80 -15.24
CA LEU A 22 -0.25 -23.41 -14.01
C LEU A 22 0.70 -23.29 -12.82
N GLY A 23 1.65 -24.22 -12.69
CA GLY A 23 2.69 -24.16 -11.68
C GLY A 23 3.58 -22.92 -11.82
N GLY A 24 3.98 -22.59 -13.06
CA GLY A 24 4.75 -21.39 -13.36
C GLY A 24 4.00 -20.10 -13.03
N ILE A 25 2.74 -19.98 -13.46
CA ILE A 25 1.89 -18.82 -13.14
C ILE A 25 1.70 -18.69 -11.63
N THR A 26 1.41 -19.80 -10.94
CA THR A 26 1.22 -19.81 -9.49
C THR A 26 2.50 -19.37 -8.77
N LEU A 27 3.66 -19.88 -9.18
CA LEU A 27 4.96 -19.47 -8.63
C LEU A 27 5.19 -17.97 -8.83
N LEU A 28 4.93 -17.43 -10.02
CA LEU A 28 5.05 -16.00 -10.30
C LEU A 28 4.12 -15.16 -9.42
N LEU A 29 2.86 -15.57 -9.26
CA LEU A 29 1.91 -14.87 -8.38
C LEU A 29 2.36 -14.88 -6.93
N VAL A 30 2.91 -15.99 -6.44
CA VAL A 30 3.45 -16.08 -5.07
C VAL A 30 4.65 -15.14 -4.90
N VAL A 31 5.56 -15.07 -5.88
CA VAL A 31 6.71 -14.17 -5.85
C VAL A 31 6.25 -12.70 -5.82
N ILE A 32 5.31 -12.32 -6.69
CA ILE A 32 4.75 -10.96 -6.72
C ILE A 32 4.06 -10.62 -5.39
N ALA A 33 3.25 -11.53 -4.86
CA ALA A 33 2.57 -11.33 -3.58
C ALA A 33 3.57 -11.18 -2.42
N TYR A 34 4.66 -11.96 -2.42
CA TYR A 34 5.72 -11.88 -1.41
C TYR A 34 6.39 -10.50 -1.42
N PHE A 35 6.84 -10.03 -2.59
CA PHE A 35 7.46 -8.71 -2.71
C PHE A 35 6.49 -7.58 -2.38
N GLY A 36 5.23 -7.69 -2.80
CA GLY A 36 4.19 -6.74 -2.40
C GLY A 36 4.04 -6.64 -0.89
N VAL A 37 3.98 -7.78 -0.17
CA VAL A 37 3.89 -7.78 1.30
C VAL A 37 5.14 -7.15 1.92
N GLN A 38 6.32 -7.42 1.37
CA GLN A 38 7.57 -6.84 1.87
C GLN A 38 7.59 -5.32 1.69
N ASP A 39 7.18 -4.81 0.54
CA ASP A 39 7.07 -3.38 0.26
C ASP A 39 6.05 -2.68 1.17
N ALA A 40 4.91 -3.34 1.42
CA ALA A 40 3.92 -2.83 2.35
C ALA A 40 4.46 -2.70 3.78
N ARG A 41 5.30 -3.65 4.23
CA ARG A 41 5.98 -3.59 5.53
C ARG A 41 6.98 -2.43 5.58
N ILE A 42 7.85 -2.31 4.58
CA ILE A 42 8.82 -1.22 4.49
C ILE A 42 8.11 0.15 4.50
N GLY A 43 7.01 0.28 3.74
CA GLY A 43 6.20 1.49 3.73
C GLY A 43 5.57 1.81 5.09
N GLN A 44 5.11 0.78 5.82
CA GLN A 44 4.57 0.95 7.17
C GLN A 44 5.66 1.38 8.17
N ASP A 45 6.86 0.81 8.09
CA ASP A 45 7.99 1.16 8.95
C ASP A 45 8.41 2.62 8.74
N LYS A 46 8.48 3.08 7.49
CA LYS A 46 8.75 4.49 7.16
C LYS A 46 7.71 5.44 7.75
N LYS A 47 6.42 5.09 7.68
CA LYS A 47 5.34 5.87 8.28
C LYS A 47 5.47 5.92 9.81
N GLN A 48 5.84 4.80 10.43
CA GLN A 48 6.04 4.74 11.89
C GLN A 48 7.24 5.59 12.33
N GLN A 49 8.35 5.53 11.59
CA GLN A 49 9.52 6.38 11.84
C GLN A 49 9.18 7.87 11.69
N ALA A 50 8.47 8.25 10.61
CA ALA A 50 8.05 9.64 10.42
C ALA A 50 7.12 10.11 11.54
N LYS A 51 6.16 9.28 11.96
CA LYS A 51 5.26 9.58 13.08
C LYS A 51 6.04 9.85 14.37
N GLU A 52 7.03 9.02 14.67
CA GLU A 52 7.88 9.17 15.85
C GLU A 52 8.72 10.46 15.78
N GLN A 53 9.33 10.74 14.63
CA GLN A 53 10.09 11.98 14.41
C GLN A 53 9.23 13.24 14.58
N ILE A 54 8.03 13.25 14.00
CA ILE A 54 7.08 14.37 14.13
C ILE A 54 6.62 14.52 15.58
N ARG A 55 6.45 13.40 16.30
CA ARG A 55 6.12 13.45 17.73
C ARG A 55 7.24 14.09 18.54
N GLN A 56 8.49 13.67 18.32
CA GLN A 56 9.65 14.23 19.01
C GLN A 56 9.80 15.73 18.71
N GLN A 57 9.57 16.14 17.46
CA GLN A 57 9.54 17.57 17.10
C GLN A 57 8.45 18.32 17.86
N TRP A 58 7.24 17.78 17.92
CA TRP A 58 6.12 18.38 18.66
C TRP A 58 6.45 18.56 20.15
N GLU A 59 7.01 17.53 20.78
CA GLU A 59 7.40 17.55 22.20
C GLU A 59 8.57 18.52 22.46
N SER A 60 9.43 18.76 21.46
CA SER A 60 10.57 19.68 21.57
C SER A 60 10.21 21.17 21.48
N ILE A 61 8.96 21.52 21.15
CA ILE A 61 8.50 22.91 21.00
C ILE A 61 8.64 23.70 22.32
N GLY A 62 8.59 23.01 23.48
CA GLY A 62 8.70 23.63 24.79
C GLY A 62 7.51 24.52 25.14
N ASP A 63 7.74 25.56 25.95
CA ASP A 63 6.69 26.51 26.34
C ASP A 63 6.30 27.37 25.13
N TYR A 64 5.12 27.08 24.57
CA TYR A 64 4.56 27.76 23.41
C TYR A 64 3.09 28.09 23.66
N ASN A 65 2.61 29.19 23.08
CA ASN A 65 1.21 29.60 23.22
C ASN A 65 0.30 28.47 22.68
N PRO A 66 -0.71 28.00 23.46
CA PRO A 66 -1.60 26.91 23.04
C PRO A 66 -2.24 27.09 21.66
N HIS A 67 -2.58 28.32 21.29
CA HIS A 67 -3.13 28.60 19.95
C HIS A 67 -2.09 28.37 18.84
N GLY A 68 -0.85 28.84 19.05
CA GLY A 68 0.24 28.59 18.12
C GLY A 68 0.56 27.10 18.02
N ALA A 69 0.56 26.38 19.15
CA ALA A 69 0.78 24.94 19.15
C ALA A 69 -0.26 24.24 18.28
N ALA A 70 -1.54 24.58 18.43
CA ALA A 70 -2.61 24.03 17.59
C ALA A 70 -2.35 24.26 16.08
N HIS A 71 -1.77 25.40 15.70
CA HIS A 71 -1.40 25.70 14.31
C HIS A 71 -0.09 25.03 13.84
N PHE A 72 0.85 24.70 14.72
CA PHE A 72 2.01 23.88 14.34
C PHE A 72 1.56 22.50 13.82
N GLY A 73 0.50 21.95 14.44
CA GLY A 73 -0.13 20.72 14.00
C GLY A 73 0.70 19.43 14.06
N THR A 74 0.22 18.39 13.40
CA THR A 74 0.90 17.11 13.25
C THR A 74 0.48 16.43 11.95
N TYR A 75 0.94 15.21 11.69
CA TYR A 75 0.50 14.42 10.53
C TYR A 75 -0.11 13.10 10.98
N THR A 76 -1.14 12.67 10.24
CA THR A 76 -1.69 11.33 10.34
C THR A 76 -1.42 10.57 9.04
N PHE A 77 -1.13 9.28 9.19
CA PHE A 77 -0.74 8.40 8.10
C PHE A 77 -1.74 7.26 8.01
N LYS A 78 -2.29 7.01 6.83
CA LYS A 78 -3.15 5.85 6.58
C LYS A 78 -2.31 4.56 6.73
N PRO A 79 -2.74 3.58 7.57
CA PRO A 79 -2.01 2.33 7.74
C PRO A 79 -1.86 1.56 6.43
N THR A 80 -0.69 0.96 6.21
CA THR A 80 -0.46 0.02 5.11
C THR A 80 -0.71 -1.41 5.60
N THR A 81 -1.51 -2.17 4.88
CA THR A 81 -1.81 -3.60 5.12
C THR A 81 -1.29 -4.47 3.98
N ALA A 82 -1.26 -5.79 4.19
CA ALA A 82 -0.96 -6.75 3.13
C ALA A 82 -1.97 -6.66 1.96
N LEU A 83 -3.22 -6.27 2.21
CA LEU A 83 -4.21 -6.10 1.14
C LEU A 83 -3.90 -4.89 0.27
N THR A 84 -3.45 -3.78 0.87
CA THR A 84 -2.98 -2.61 0.10
C THR A 84 -1.77 -2.92 -0.78
N ALA A 85 -0.98 -3.96 -0.44
CA ALA A 85 0.07 -4.44 -1.33
C ALA A 85 -0.46 -5.02 -2.65
N LEU A 86 -1.65 -5.60 -2.64
CA LEU A 86 -2.29 -6.15 -3.84
C LEU A 86 -3.11 -5.07 -4.55
N ASP A 87 -3.93 -4.33 -3.81
CA ASP A 87 -4.82 -3.30 -4.33
C ASP A 87 -4.75 -2.02 -3.49
N ASN A 88 -4.26 -0.94 -4.07
CA ASN A 88 -4.17 0.36 -3.39
C ASN A 88 -5.51 1.10 -3.33
N GLY A 89 -6.55 0.62 -4.01
CA GLY A 89 -7.81 1.33 -4.18
C GLY A 89 -7.59 2.74 -4.71
N ILE A 90 -8.24 3.73 -4.10
CA ILE A 90 -8.12 5.13 -4.50
C ILE A 90 -6.85 5.83 -3.98
N ASN A 91 -6.04 5.17 -3.12
CA ASN A 91 -4.88 5.80 -2.48
C ASN A 91 -3.84 6.29 -3.49
N ASN A 92 -3.76 5.65 -4.67
CA ASN A 92 -2.87 6.06 -5.75
C ASN A 92 -3.14 7.50 -6.23
N THR A 93 -4.40 7.92 -6.15
CA THR A 93 -4.88 9.22 -6.61
C THR A 93 -5.07 10.21 -5.46
N VAL A 94 -5.72 9.79 -4.35
CA VAL A 94 -6.05 10.69 -3.23
C VAL A 94 -4.93 10.84 -2.20
N GLY A 95 -3.94 9.93 -2.19
CA GLY A 95 -2.85 9.98 -1.22
C GLY A 95 -3.16 9.27 0.10
N THR A 96 -2.23 9.39 1.07
CA THR A 96 -2.26 8.61 2.31
C THR A 96 -1.84 9.39 3.56
N VAL A 97 -1.54 10.68 3.44
CA VAL A 97 -1.05 11.51 4.53
C VAL A 97 -1.92 12.74 4.66
N LEU A 98 -2.29 13.11 5.89
CA LEU A 98 -3.08 14.31 6.17
C LEU A 98 -2.40 15.12 7.27
N GLN A 99 -2.19 16.41 7.02
CA GLN A 99 -1.75 17.35 8.04
C GLN A 99 -2.93 17.79 8.90
N LEU A 100 -2.78 17.73 10.21
CA LEU A 100 -3.76 18.12 11.20
C LEU A 100 -3.29 19.43 11.86
N GLU A 101 -4.03 20.51 11.71
CA GLU A 101 -3.73 21.79 12.35
C GLU A 101 -5.01 22.53 12.74
N GLY A 102 -4.87 23.54 13.60
CA GLY A 102 -5.97 24.38 14.04
C GLY A 102 -6.61 25.16 12.88
N HIS A 103 -7.94 25.25 12.89
CA HIS A 103 -8.75 26.06 11.97
C HIS A 103 -8.58 25.77 10.47
N ARG A 104 -7.86 24.71 10.08
CA ARG A 104 -7.68 24.32 8.69
C ARG A 104 -7.99 22.85 8.47
N GLN A 105 -8.84 22.58 7.50
CA GLN A 105 -9.08 21.23 6.98
C GLN A 105 -8.19 21.03 5.76
N ASN A 106 -7.06 20.36 5.96
CA ASN A 106 -6.14 20.07 4.87
C ASN A 106 -6.64 18.95 3.95
N GLU A 107 -6.12 18.94 2.73
CA GLU A 107 -6.32 17.84 1.79
C GLU A 107 -5.38 16.68 2.12
N ILE A 108 -5.76 15.49 1.65
CA ILE A 108 -4.87 14.32 1.72
C ILE A 108 -3.80 14.49 0.64
N ILE A 109 -2.54 14.28 1.03
CA ILE A 109 -1.36 14.42 0.18
C ILE A 109 -0.59 13.10 0.07
N HIS A 110 0.52 13.13 -0.67
CA HIS A 110 1.37 11.97 -0.99
C HIS A 110 0.65 10.88 -1.79
N SER A 111 0.00 11.27 -2.89
CA SER A 111 -0.47 10.29 -3.88
C SER A 111 0.68 9.92 -4.84
N PRO A 112 0.85 8.63 -5.18
CA PRO A 112 1.79 8.19 -6.22
C PRO A 112 1.59 8.91 -7.55
N ASP A 113 0.34 9.11 -7.98
CA ASP A 113 0.02 9.72 -9.27
C ASP A 113 0.48 11.18 -9.32
N SER A 114 0.42 11.92 -8.19
CA SER A 114 0.91 13.30 -8.13
C SER A 114 2.43 13.41 -8.08
N GLN A 115 3.14 12.33 -7.77
CA GLN A 115 4.61 12.34 -7.59
C GLN A 115 5.37 12.03 -8.88
N SER A 116 4.75 11.38 -9.86
CA SER A 116 5.41 11.05 -11.13
C SER A 116 4.42 10.94 -12.29
N LEU A 117 4.71 11.66 -13.38
CA LEU A 117 3.99 11.55 -14.65
C LEU A 117 4.01 10.12 -15.23
N MET A 118 5.10 9.37 -14.99
CA MET A 118 5.19 7.97 -15.43
C MET A 118 4.31 7.06 -14.58
N GLN A 119 4.28 7.25 -13.28
CA GLN A 119 3.42 6.47 -12.38
C GLN A 119 1.94 6.77 -12.62
N SER A 120 1.59 8.02 -12.90
CA SER A 120 0.23 8.41 -13.28
C SER A 120 -0.26 7.73 -14.56
N ARG A 121 0.63 7.45 -15.52
CA ARG A 121 0.26 6.85 -16.82
C ARG A 121 0.32 5.33 -16.83
N PHE A 122 1.30 4.75 -16.16
CA PHE A 122 1.61 3.32 -16.24
C PHE A 122 1.39 2.58 -14.92
N GLY A 123 0.93 3.28 -13.89
CA GLY A 123 0.84 2.76 -12.54
C GLY A 123 2.18 2.72 -11.83
N THR A 124 2.14 2.46 -10.53
CA THR A 124 3.34 2.25 -9.73
C THR A 124 3.91 0.87 -10.03
N LEU A 125 5.19 0.80 -10.41
CA LEU A 125 5.92 -0.47 -10.44
C LEU A 125 6.10 -0.91 -8.99
N LYS A 126 5.47 -2.04 -8.64
CA LYS A 126 5.69 -2.77 -7.40
C LYS A 126 6.74 -3.85 -7.67
#